data_AF-A0A7S0UYK9-F1
#
_entry.id   AF-A0A7S0UYK9-F1
#
_cell.length_a   1.000
_cell.length_b   1.000
_cell.length_c   1.000
_cell.angle_alpha   90.00
_cell.angle_beta   90.00
_cell.angle_gamma   90.00
#
_symmetry.space_group_name_H-M   'P 1'
#
loop_
_entity.id
_entity.type
_entity.pdbx_description
1 polymer ?
#
loop_
_entity_poly.entity_id
_entity_poly.type
_entity_poly.pdbx_seq_one_letter_code
_entity_poly.pdbx_strand_id
1 'polypeptide(L)'
;EGKKEKKWEKKEPQKRTPQKKNQEPQQLEAVEKVPVVVQKKVTIDAMDVKPTMRRDEVIGCTATPLADAFQRNFLEHSDKLKQELHKANPVAFSEDAALQAEANYRSNAEKGRIRLADLKDPSDIQVAHFRRAVSNLQSDRPYFLPPILMKELAERAVIAEEERDVVASWSVDNSVFSQRRRECEARNVYDTEQVMLQQFNIDWQRIVVKNRFRKLVAREDKAVKANRDKLEAELAEVREELFSRLDLIRPLFMYYSMLGGTSDSDSVLAMSLNQWLTFCVDAGITETSKRGSTAQDQQTIFIAVNFEEESDTQEAEANDDDAMMRFEFYEGLIRGAFGKFIVPKVMSDASDAVGAFLDGIAAADSLPMEARVIPNKFRAERMYTPEMDVLIARHFELLRAAFKLYKARDRTKYFWIEHWFAFLDGTKLLGLHTGVERREAKLIFVWAQMTVTDELKRRRRATSLVMMDFVEAVCRLADLLSPPSEAELDAYFANSRPPPPPGYRIYEYYRTVGDNGSTLKRASAELVVEATRPLAEKMKLVIEYLVCALKEAWGGKDERDVTGRMMKMATFLSGGIELA
;
A
#
# COMPACT_ATOMS: atom_id res chain seq x y z
N GLU A 1 66.05 -0.79 -20.29
CA GLU A 1 65.62 -1.91 -19.42
C GLU A 1 65.87 -1.52 -17.97
N GLY A 2 64.97 -1.88 -17.04
CA GLY A 2 65.20 -1.68 -15.60
C GLY A 2 64.05 -1.00 -14.83
N LYS A 3 62.94 -1.73 -14.63
CA LYS A 3 61.83 -1.39 -13.73
C LYS A 3 62.31 -1.30 -12.28
N LYS A 4 61.81 -0.34 -11.50
CA LYS A 4 61.80 -0.40 -10.02
C LYS A 4 60.36 -0.33 -9.53
N GLU A 5 59.87 -1.48 -9.07
CA GLU A 5 58.60 -1.69 -8.38
C GLU A 5 58.66 -1.08 -6.96
N LYS A 6 57.64 -0.31 -6.59
CA LYS A 6 57.38 0.08 -5.19
C LYS A 6 56.35 -0.86 -4.60
N LYS A 7 56.79 -1.71 -3.68
CA LYS A 7 55.98 -2.65 -2.89
C LYS A 7 55.38 -1.89 -1.70
N TRP A 8 54.05 -1.83 -1.61
CA TRP A 8 53.33 -1.32 -0.45
C TRP A 8 53.03 -2.48 0.50
N GLU A 9 53.58 -2.44 1.71
CA GLU A 9 53.26 -3.36 2.80
C GLU A 9 51.98 -2.92 3.53
N LYS A 10 50.99 -3.82 3.56
CA LYS A 10 49.78 -3.71 4.39
C LYS A 10 50.15 -4.01 5.84
N LYS A 11 49.87 -3.07 6.76
CA LYS A 11 49.84 -3.32 8.21
C LYS A 11 48.47 -3.85 8.62
N GLU A 12 48.43 -5.04 9.22
CA GLU A 12 47.26 -5.58 9.90
C GLU A 12 47.06 -4.91 11.28
N PRO A 13 45.82 -4.68 11.74
CA PRO A 13 45.55 -4.18 13.07
C PRO A 13 45.49 -5.30 14.12
N GLN A 14 46.27 -5.13 15.20
CA GLN A 14 46.31 -6.00 16.37
C GLN A 14 44.99 -5.98 17.15
N LYS A 15 44.43 -7.16 17.40
CA LYS A 15 43.31 -7.42 18.31
C LYS A 15 43.75 -7.20 19.77
N ARG A 16 43.04 -6.34 20.51
CA ARG A 16 43.16 -6.19 21.97
C ARG A 16 42.22 -7.15 22.69
N THR A 17 42.79 -8.00 23.52
CA THR A 17 42.09 -8.88 24.47
C THR A 17 41.87 -8.14 25.80
N PRO A 18 40.70 -8.25 26.48
CA PRO A 18 40.52 -7.63 27.79
C PRO A 18 41.08 -8.50 28.92
N GLN A 19 41.85 -7.86 29.81
CA GLN A 19 42.37 -8.42 31.05
C GLN A 19 41.26 -8.65 32.07
N LYS A 20 41.21 -9.87 32.63
CA LYS A 20 40.46 -10.20 33.85
C LYS A 20 41.20 -9.64 35.06
N LYS A 21 40.51 -8.85 35.90
CA LYS A 21 40.95 -8.53 37.27
C LYS A 21 40.20 -9.41 38.27
N ASN A 22 40.98 -10.15 39.06
CA ASN A 22 40.57 -10.82 40.29
C ASN A 22 40.32 -9.77 41.38
N GLN A 23 39.22 -9.90 42.12
CA GLN A 23 39.12 -9.45 43.51
C GLN A 23 38.31 -10.48 44.32
N GLU A 24 38.89 -10.82 45.47
CA GLU A 24 38.41 -11.77 46.49
C GLU A 24 37.24 -11.22 47.35
N PRO A 25 36.57 -12.08 48.14
CA PRO A 25 35.20 -11.83 48.60
C PRO A 25 35.15 -11.18 49.99
N GLN A 26 34.16 -10.31 50.20
CA GLN A 26 33.71 -9.87 51.53
C GLN A 26 32.27 -10.32 51.81
N GLN A 27 32.05 -10.58 53.09
CA GLN A 27 30.94 -11.32 53.68
C GLN A 27 29.66 -10.50 53.81
N LEU A 28 28.54 -11.21 53.58
CA LEU A 28 27.26 -11.19 54.30
C LEU A 28 26.76 -9.86 54.89
N GLU A 29 25.67 -9.34 54.31
CA GLU A 29 24.55 -8.81 55.10
C GLU A 29 23.22 -9.11 54.41
N ALA A 30 22.24 -9.48 55.22
CA ALA A 30 20.96 -10.06 54.83
C ALA A 30 19.99 -8.99 54.31
N VAL A 31 19.34 -9.25 53.17
CA VAL A 31 18.14 -8.52 52.74
C VAL A 31 17.07 -9.51 52.31
N GLU A 32 15.93 -9.36 53.00
CA GLU A 32 14.58 -9.85 52.76
C GLU A 32 14.24 -10.49 51.40
N LYS A 33 13.72 -11.72 51.49
CA LYS A 33 13.12 -12.46 50.38
C LYS A 33 11.77 -11.85 50.01
N VAL A 34 11.69 -11.23 48.83
CA VAL A 34 10.42 -10.96 48.14
C VAL A 34 9.93 -12.27 47.51
N PRO A 35 8.67 -12.71 47.74
CA PRO A 35 8.21 -13.99 47.22
C PRO A 35 7.91 -13.92 45.72
N VAL A 36 8.42 -14.93 45.02
CA VAL A 36 8.12 -15.33 43.65
C VAL A 36 6.62 -15.54 43.49
N VAL A 37 5.97 -14.76 42.62
CA VAL A 37 4.60 -15.03 42.17
C VAL A 37 4.65 -16.24 41.24
N VAL A 38 4.37 -17.40 41.82
CA VAL A 38 4.09 -18.66 41.11
C VAL A 38 2.80 -18.48 40.32
N GLN A 39 2.90 -18.64 39.00
CA GLN A 39 1.74 -18.80 38.12
C GLN A 39 0.95 -20.06 38.55
N LYS A 40 -0.11 -19.86 39.33
CA LYS A 40 -1.13 -20.88 39.53
C LYS A 40 -2.11 -20.84 38.36
N LYS A 41 -2.07 -21.91 37.56
CA LYS A 41 -3.20 -22.38 36.73
C LYS A 41 -4.43 -22.46 37.64
N VAL A 42 -5.43 -21.64 37.37
CA VAL A 42 -6.76 -21.78 37.97
C VAL A 42 -7.69 -22.30 36.89
N THR A 43 -8.14 -23.53 37.12
CA THR A 43 -9.27 -24.21 36.51
C THR A 43 -10.53 -23.39 36.77
N ILE A 44 -11.28 -23.06 35.72
CA ILE A 44 -12.62 -22.45 35.86
C ILE A 44 -13.62 -23.59 35.87
N ASP A 45 -14.01 -24.00 37.07
CA ASP A 45 -15.25 -24.74 37.30
C ASP A 45 -16.43 -23.77 37.33
N ALA A 46 -17.52 -24.19 36.71
CA ALA A 46 -18.77 -23.46 36.63
C ALA A 46 -19.37 -23.26 38.02
N MET A 47 -19.64 -22.00 38.38
CA MET A 47 -20.51 -21.65 39.49
C MET A 47 -21.66 -20.77 39.01
N ASP A 48 -22.86 -21.30 39.30
CA ASP A 48 -24.18 -20.68 39.27
C ASP A 48 -24.17 -19.21 39.71
N VAL A 49 -24.54 -18.32 38.79
CA VAL A 49 -24.97 -16.95 39.12
C VAL A 49 -26.41 -16.78 38.66
N LYS A 50 -27.34 -16.91 39.61
CA LYS A 50 -28.73 -16.45 39.46
C LYS A 50 -28.75 -14.93 39.31
N PRO A 51 -29.39 -14.36 38.28
CA PRO A 51 -29.68 -12.93 38.28
C PRO A 51 -31.05 -12.69 38.93
N THR A 52 -31.04 -12.26 40.18
CA THR A 52 -32.13 -11.44 40.73
C THR A 52 -32.03 -10.06 40.11
N MET A 53 -32.89 -9.78 39.12
CA MET A 53 -33.31 -8.42 38.82
C MET A 53 -34.82 -8.32 38.93
N ARG A 54 -35.23 -7.41 39.81
CA ARG A 54 -36.59 -6.97 40.04
C ARG A 54 -37.19 -6.51 38.71
N ARG A 55 -38.27 -7.17 38.29
CA ARG A 55 -39.32 -6.53 37.50
C ARG A 55 -40.09 -5.67 38.47
N ASP A 56 -40.01 -4.36 38.29
CA ASP A 56 -41.19 -3.52 38.17
C ASP A 56 -40.72 -2.13 37.74
N GLU A 57 -41.57 -1.51 36.91
CA GLU A 57 -41.44 -0.17 36.33
C GLU A 57 -40.54 -0.10 35.08
N VAL A 58 -41.20 -0.08 33.90
CA VAL A 58 -41.10 0.96 32.85
C VAL A 58 -41.80 0.46 31.57
N ILE A 59 -42.94 1.09 31.29
CA ILE A 59 -43.55 1.40 29.97
C ILE A 59 -43.97 0.22 29.09
N GLY A 60 -45.29 0.07 28.94
CA GLY A 60 -45.93 -0.85 28.01
C GLY A 60 -45.64 -0.53 26.55
N CYS A 61 -44.92 -1.44 25.90
CA CYS A 61 -44.97 -1.64 24.46
C CYS A 61 -45.62 -3.01 24.22
N THR A 62 -46.84 -3.01 23.69
CA THR A 62 -47.53 -4.21 23.21
C THR A 62 -46.73 -4.83 22.07
N ALA A 63 -46.18 -6.03 22.29
CA ALA A 63 -45.55 -6.82 21.24
C ALA A 63 -46.56 -7.09 20.11
N THR A 64 -46.17 -6.76 18.88
CA THR A 64 -47.01 -6.99 17.69
C THR A 64 -47.19 -8.50 17.45
N PRO A 65 -48.38 -8.97 17.01
CA PRO A 65 -48.68 -10.39 16.77
C PRO A 65 -47.68 -11.12 15.83
N LEU A 66 -47.00 -10.36 14.98
CA LEU A 66 -45.98 -10.84 14.05
C LEU A 66 -44.71 -11.34 14.75
N ALA A 67 -44.31 -10.69 15.85
CA ALA A 67 -43.11 -11.05 16.61
C ALA A 67 -43.32 -12.38 17.37
N ASP A 68 -44.52 -12.60 17.90
CA ASP A 68 -44.90 -13.85 18.56
C ASP A 68 -45.05 -15.03 17.58
N ALA A 69 -45.43 -14.75 16.32
CA ALA A 69 -45.48 -15.77 15.28
C ALA A 69 -44.07 -16.18 14.82
N PHE A 70 -43.16 -15.20 14.66
CA PHE A 70 -41.77 -15.48 14.32
C PHE A 70 -41.05 -16.27 15.42
N GLN A 71 -41.22 -15.86 16.68
CA GLN A 71 -40.62 -16.55 17.81
C GLN A 71 -41.10 -18.00 17.93
N ARG A 72 -42.39 -18.25 17.71
CA ARG A 72 -42.96 -19.61 17.70
C ARG A 72 -42.40 -20.46 16.56
N ASN A 73 -42.37 -19.93 15.33
CA ASN A 73 -41.82 -20.65 14.19
C ASN A 73 -40.31 -20.95 14.35
N PHE A 74 -39.56 -20.01 14.94
CA PHE A 74 -38.14 -20.21 15.22
C PHE A 74 -37.93 -21.34 16.24
N LEU A 75 -38.73 -21.36 17.31
CA LEU A 75 -38.67 -22.43 18.32
C LEU A 75 -39.06 -23.79 17.75
N GLU A 76 -40.15 -23.85 16.97
CA GLU A 76 -40.58 -25.10 16.31
C GLU A 76 -39.53 -25.62 15.32
N HIS A 77 -38.90 -24.74 14.55
CA HIS A 77 -37.84 -25.12 13.62
C HIS A 77 -36.59 -25.60 14.36
N SER A 78 -36.20 -24.91 15.43
CA SER A 78 -35.08 -25.30 16.28
C SER A 78 -35.31 -26.67 16.93
N ASP A 79 -36.52 -26.94 17.41
CA ASP A 79 -36.86 -28.23 18.02
C ASP A 79 -36.87 -29.37 17.00
N LYS A 80 -37.38 -29.13 15.78
CA LYS A 80 -37.31 -30.11 14.68
C LYS A 80 -35.85 -30.43 14.31
N LEU A 81 -35.01 -29.40 14.16
CA LEU A 81 -33.60 -29.59 13.85
C LEU A 81 -32.88 -30.37 14.95
N LYS A 82 -33.18 -30.07 16.21
CA LYS A 82 -32.62 -30.80 17.35
C LYS A 82 -33.04 -32.28 17.32
N GLN A 83 -34.31 -32.56 17.03
CA GLN A 83 -34.79 -33.95 16.88
C GLN A 83 -34.12 -34.68 15.71
N GLU A 84 -33.90 -34.00 14.60
CA GLU A 84 -33.19 -34.57 13.44
C GLU A 84 -31.72 -34.87 13.77
N LEU A 85 -31.03 -33.98 14.49
CA LEU A 85 -29.67 -34.20 14.96
C LEU A 85 -29.59 -35.39 15.92
N HIS A 86 -30.54 -35.50 16.86
CA HIS A 86 -30.65 -36.64 17.77
C HIS A 86 -30.89 -37.97 17.01
N LYS A 87 -31.70 -37.96 15.94
CA LYS A 87 -31.93 -39.14 15.10
C LYS A 87 -30.73 -39.50 14.24
N ALA A 88 -30.04 -38.50 13.68
CA ALA A 88 -28.91 -38.69 12.78
C ALA A 88 -27.65 -39.17 13.52
N ASN A 89 -27.46 -38.78 14.79
CA ASN A 89 -26.33 -39.22 15.60
C ASN A 89 -26.76 -39.51 17.04
N PRO A 90 -27.46 -40.63 17.29
CA PRO A 90 -27.96 -40.95 18.62
C PRO A 90 -26.82 -41.12 19.64
N VAL A 91 -25.65 -41.58 19.19
CA VAL A 91 -24.44 -41.75 20.01
C VAL A 91 -23.95 -40.44 20.61
N ALA A 92 -24.08 -39.31 19.89
CA ALA A 92 -23.64 -38.01 20.39
C ALA A 92 -24.60 -37.36 21.40
N PHE A 93 -25.85 -37.83 21.47
CA PHE A 93 -26.90 -37.16 22.24
C PHE A 93 -27.69 -38.08 23.20
N SER A 94 -27.38 -39.38 23.24
CA SER A 94 -27.95 -40.36 24.16
C SER A 94 -26.82 -41.16 24.82
N GLU A 95 -26.77 -41.10 26.14
CA GLU A 95 -25.74 -41.77 26.94
C GLU A 95 -25.78 -43.30 26.78
N ASP A 96 -26.97 -43.90 26.73
CA ASP A 96 -27.14 -45.34 26.50
C ASP A 96 -26.62 -45.76 25.12
N ALA A 97 -26.91 -44.97 24.08
CA ALA A 97 -26.40 -45.23 22.73
C ALA A 97 -24.87 -45.06 22.66
N ALA A 98 -24.32 -44.08 23.39
CA ALA A 98 -22.88 -43.87 23.50
C ALA A 98 -22.18 -45.05 24.18
N LEU A 99 -22.72 -45.53 25.30
CA LEU A 99 -22.20 -46.68 26.03
C LEU A 99 -22.24 -47.96 25.19
N GLN A 100 -23.32 -48.19 24.44
CA GLN A 100 -23.43 -49.36 23.57
C GLN A 100 -22.45 -49.28 22.38
N ALA A 101 -22.29 -48.11 21.76
CA ALA A 101 -21.30 -47.89 20.70
C ALA A 101 -19.86 -48.08 21.21
N GLU A 102 -19.55 -47.59 22.41
CA GLU A 102 -18.25 -47.79 23.03
C GLU A 102 -17.98 -49.27 23.37
N ALA A 103 -18.97 -49.99 23.88
CA ALA A 103 -18.86 -51.43 24.15
C ALA A 103 -18.59 -52.22 22.85
N ASN A 104 -19.30 -51.89 21.77
CA ASN A 104 -19.08 -52.49 20.45
C ASN A 104 -17.68 -52.20 19.91
N TYR A 105 -17.22 -50.95 20.03
CA TYR A 105 -15.87 -50.55 19.63
C TYR A 105 -14.79 -51.32 20.40
N ARG A 106 -14.93 -51.46 21.73
CA ARG A 106 -14.02 -52.24 22.58
C ARG A 106 -14.01 -53.72 22.17
N SER A 107 -15.18 -54.31 21.89
CA SER A 107 -15.26 -55.70 21.40
C SER A 107 -14.56 -55.88 20.04
N ASN A 108 -14.74 -54.95 19.12
CA ASN A 108 -14.11 -54.99 17.80
C ASN A 108 -12.60 -54.76 17.87
N ALA A 109 -12.13 -53.88 18.76
CA ALA A 109 -10.71 -53.68 19.05
C ALA A 109 -10.06 -54.96 19.56
N GLU A 110 -10.72 -55.67 20.49
CA GLU A 110 -10.21 -56.93 21.04
C GLU A 110 -10.15 -58.04 19.98
N LYS A 111 -11.17 -58.15 19.13
CA LYS A 111 -11.14 -59.07 17.97
C LYS A 111 -10.01 -58.75 17.00
N GLY A 112 -9.74 -57.46 16.76
CA GLY A 112 -8.61 -57.02 15.93
C GLY A 112 -7.26 -57.39 16.56
N ARG A 113 -7.14 -57.24 17.88
CA ARG A 113 -5.93 -57.57 18.64
C ARG A 113 -5.66 -59.08 18.67
N ILE A 114 -6.68 -59.91 18.88
CA ILE A 114 -6.55 -61.37 18.82
C ILE A 114 -6.09 -61.81 17.42
N ARG A 115 -6.72 -61.29 16.36
CA ARG A 115 -6.33 -61.60 14.98
C ARG A 115 -4.89 -61.19 14.67
N LEU A 116 -4.44 -60.03 15.20
CA LEU A 116 -3.05 -59.59 15.09
C LEU A 116 -2.07 -60.56 15.75
N ALA A 117 -2.44 -61.15 16.89
CA ALA A 117 -1.59 -62.11 17.59
C ALA A 117 -1.45 -63.44 16.83
N ASP A 118 -2.44 -63.81 16.00
CA ASP A 118 -2.43 -65.01 15.16
C ASP A 118 -1.58 -64.87 13.87
N LEU A 119 -1.10 -63.66 13.54
CA LEU A 119 -0.31 -63.35 12.34
C LEU A 119 1.21 -63.62 12.54
N LYS A 120 1.61 -64.85 12.92
CA LYS A 120 3.05 -65.21 13.04
C LYS A 120 3.70 -65.79 11.78
N ASP A 121 2.93 -66.45 10.91
CA ASP A 121 3.29 -66.79 9.51
C ASP A 121 1.99 -66.88 8.68
N PRO A 122 1.45 -65.74 8.24
CA PRO A 122 0.06 -65.67 7.83
C PRO A 122 -0.15 -65.95 6.34
N SER A 123 -1.21 -66.71 6.04
CA SER A 123 -1.76 -66.79 4.69
C SER A 123 -2.38 -65.46 4.26
N ASP A 124 -2.47 -65.20 2.95
CA ASP A 124 -3.09 -63.99 2.39
C ASP A 124 -4.53 -63.79 2.88
N ILE A 125 -5.25 -64.88 3.16
CA ILE A 125 -6.61 -64.86 3.69
C ILE A 125 -6.63 -64.25 5.11
N GLN A 126 -5.67 -64.62 5.97
CA GLN A 126 -5.58 -64.09 7.34
C GLN A 126 -5.21 -62.59 7.35
N VAL A 127 -4.33 -62.17 6.43
CA VAL A 127 -4.00 -60.75 6.23
C VAL A 127 -5.23 -59.95 5.77
N ALA A 128 -6.01 -60.49 4.84
CA ALA A 128 -7.26 -59.85 4.38
C ALA A 128 -8.30 -59.73 5.50
N HIS A 129 -8.46 -60.77 6.34
CA HIS A 129 -9.35 -60.72 7.49
C HIS A 129 -8.93 -59.71 8.55
N PHE A 130 -7.62 -59.54 8.77
CA PHE A 130 -7.09 -58.51 9.66
C PHE A 130 -7.32 -57.11 9.10
N ARG A 131 -7.02 -56.87 7.81
CA ARG A 131 -7.30 -55.58 7.16
C ARG A 131 -8.77 -55.19 7.23
N ARG A 132 -9.68 -56.15 7.01
CA ARG A 132 -11.13 -55.91 7.18
C ARG A 132 -11.49 -55.58 8.62
N ALA A 133 -10.89 -56.24 9.62
CA ALA A 133 -11.11 -55.91 11.03
C ALA A 133 -10.64 -54.50 11.39
N VAL A 134 -9.48 -54.08 10.88
CA VAL A 134 -8.95 -52.71 11.06
C VAL A 134 -9.84 -51.67 10.38
N SER A 135 -10.31 -51.95 9.16
CA SER A 135 -11.22 -51.05 8.45
C SER A 135 -12.54 -50.87 9.20
N ASN A 136 -13.11 -51.95 9.76
CA ASN A 136 -14.32 -51.87 10.57
C ASN A 136 -14.08 -51.07 11.86
N LEU A 137 -12.90 -51.22 12.49
CA LEU A 137 -12.53 -50.41 13.65
C LEU A 137 -12.42 -48.91 13.31
N GLN A 138 -11.95 -48.59 12.10
CA GLN A 138 -11.85 -47.21 11.64
C GLN A 138 -13.22 -46.60 11.29
N SER A 139 -14.14 -47.39 10.72
CA SER A 139 -15.51 -46.93 10.43
C SER A 139 -16.35 -46.74 11.70
N ASP A 140 -16.08 -47.51 12.74
CA ASP A 140 -16.83 -47.48 14.01
C ASP A 140 -16.25 -46.45 15.02
N ARG A 141 -15.34 -45.55 14.61
CA ARG A 141 -14.82 -44.51 15.51
C ARG A 141 -15.97 -43.57 15.93
N PRO A 142 -16.42 -43.56 17.21
CA PRO A 142 -17.71 -42.98 17.54
C PRO A 142 -17.75 -41.44 17.64
N TYR A 143 -16.71 -40.72 17.21
CA TYR A 143 -16.61 -39.28 17.48
C TYR A 143 -16.11 -38.46 16.30
N PHE A 144 -16.94 -37.46 15.95
CA PHE A 144 -16.69 -36.28 15.09
C PHE A 144 -16.68 -36.47 13.57
N LEU A 145 -17.77 -36.97 13.00
CA LEU A 145 -18.25 -36.42 11.73
C LEU A 145 -19.57 -35.69 11.99
N PRO A 146 -19.65 -34.36 11.81
CA PRO A 146 -20.93 -33.66 11.92
C PRO A 146 -21.90 -34.30 10.92
N PRO A 147 -23.16 -34.55 11.31
CA PRO A 147 -24.14 -35.13 10.40
C PRO A 147 -24.22 -34.26 9.15
N ILE A 148 -24.05 -34.88 7.99
CA ILE A 148 -24.28 -34.23 6.70
C ILE A 148 -25.80 -34.06 6.60
N LEU A 149 -26.30 -32.97 7.15
CA LEU A 149 -27.68 -32.55 6.93
C LEU A 149 -27.78 -32.19 5.45
N MET A 150 -28.33 -33.10 4.65
CA MET A 150 -28.78 -32.76 3.32
C MET A 150 -29.87 -31.72 3.49
N LYS A 151 -29.52 -30.44 3.28
CA LYS A 151 -30.53 -29.39 3.15
C LYS A 151 -31.48 -29.85 2.06
N GLU A 152 -32.72 -30.12 2.41
CA GLU A 152 -33.79 -30.12 1.42
C GLU A 152 -33.69 -28.78 0.69
N LEU A 153 -33.40 -28.86 -0.61
CA LEU A 153 -33.53 -27.73 -1.51
C LEU A 153 -35.02 -27.39 -1.50
N ALA A 154 -35.41 -26.47 -0.62
CA ALA A 154 -36.71 -25.83 -0.71
C ALA A 154 -36.78 -25.24 -2.11
N GLU A 155 -37.57 -25.86 -2.99
CA GLU A 155 -37.98 -25.26 -4.24
C GLU A 155 -38.68 -23.96 -3.85
N ARG A 156 -37.96 -22.85 -3.98
CA ARG A 156 -38.54 -21.53 -3.81
C ARG A 156 -39.70 -21.47 -4.80
N ALA A 157 -40.88 -21.10 -4.31
CA ALA A 157 -41.98 -20.73 -5.18
C ALA A 157 -41.41 -19.78 -6.24
N VAL A 158 -41.58 -20.14 -7.51
CA VAL A 158 -41.25 -19.27 -8.64
C VAL A 158 -42.18 -18.08 -8.52
N ILE A 159 -41.74 -17.08 -7.78
CA ILE A 159 -42.20 -15.72 -7.96
C ILE A 159 -41.85 -15.44 -9.41
N ALA A 160 -42.84 -15.11 -10.23
CA ALA A 160 -42.59 -14.54 -11.54
C ALA A 160 -41.75 -13.27 -11.29
N GLU A 161 -40.42 -13.43 -11.37
CA GLU A 161 -39.51 -12.33 -11.51
C GLU A 161 -39.91 -11.71 -12.84
N GLU A 162 -40.69 -10.62 -12.78
CA GLU A 162 -40.55 -9.61 -13.81
C GLU A 162 -39.05 -9.30 -13.85
N GLU A 163 -38.34 -9.88 -14.81
CA GLU A 163 -36.99 -9.46 -15.20
C GLU A 163 -37.11 -7.99 -15.62
N ARG A 164 -37.16 -7.12 -14.63
CA ARG A 164 -36.72 -5.75 -14.81
C ARG A 164 -35.22 -5.93 -15.00
N ASP A 165 -34.78 -5.79 -16.25
CA ASP A 165 -33.40 -5.44 -16.57
C ASP A 165 -33.07 -4.14 -15.83
N VAL A 166 -32.77 -4.25 -14.53
CA VAL A 166 -32.11 -3.20 -13.78
C VAL A 166 -30.69 -3.25 -14.33
N VAL A 167 -30.47 -2.50 -15.42
CA VAL A 167 -29.13 -2.17 -15.90
C VAL A 167 -28.38 -1.69 -14.67
N ALA A 168 -27.50 -2.54 -14.14
CA ALA A 168 -26.78 -2.23 -12.92
C ALA A 168 -26.02 -0.93 -13.17
N SER A 169 -26.44 0.16 -12.50
CA SER A 169 -25.80 1.45 -12.63
C SER A 169 -24.32 1.27 -12.30
N TRP A 170 -23.45 1.62 -13.24
CA TRP A 170 -22.01 1.44 -13.08
C TRP A 170 -21.54 2.05 -11.75
N SER A 171 -20.68 1.32 -11.04
CA SER A 171 -20.05 1.80 -9.82
C SER A 171 -18.57 1.43 -9.82
N VAL A 172 -17.75 2.30 -9.26
CA VAL A 172 -16.30 2.05 -9.12
C VAL A 172 -16.02 0.76 -8.36
N ASP A 173 -16.91 0.40 -7.43
CA ASP A 173 -16.78 -0.78 -6.58
C ASP A 173 -16.93 -2.10 -7.33
N ASN A 174 -17.66 -2.09 -8.45
CA ASN A 174 -17.86 -3.23 -9.34
C ASN A 174 -17.03 -3.14 -10.63
N SER A 175 -16.08 -2.22 -10.69
CA SER A 175 -15.22 -1.96 -11.86
C SER A 175 -13.86 -2.66 -11.76
N VAL A 176 -13.05 -2.60 -12.83
CA VAL A 176 -11.64 -3.03 -12.84
C VAL A 176 -10.81 -2.32 -11.75
N PHE A 177 -11.19 -1.10 -11.36
CA PHE A 177 -10.48 -0.31 -10.35
C PHE A 177 -10.63 -0.87 -8.93
N SER A 178 -11.65 -1.70 -8.68
CA SER A 178 -11.89 -2.35 -7.38
C SER A 178 -10.70 -3.18 -6.89
N GLN A 179 -9.84 -3.66 -7.81
CA GLN A 179 -8.61 -4.37 -7.47
C GLN A 179 -7.70 -3.55 -6.55
N ARG A 180 -7.70 -2.22 -6.68
CA ARG A 180 -6.87 -1.32 -5.85
C ARG A 180 -7.15 -1.47 -4.35
N ARG A 181 -8.39 -1.81 -3.96
CA ARG A 181 -8.76 -2.07 -2.55
C ARG A 181 -7.93 -3.19 -1.92
N ARG A 182 -7.46 -4.15 -2.70
CA ARG A 182 -6.64 -5.27 -2.22
C ARG A 182 -5.16 -4.91 -2.08
N GLU A 183 -4.71 -3.90 -2.81
CA GLU A 183 -3.29 -3.56 -2.95
C GLU A 183 -2.87 -2.35 -2.09
N CYS A 184 -3.79 -1.42 -1.82
CA CYS A 184 -3.50 -0.20 -1.05
C CYS A 184 -3.83 -0.34 0.45
N GLU A 185 -3.18 0.49 1.27
CA GLU A 185 -3.36 0.48 2.73
C GLU A 185 -4.70 1.08 3.16
N ALA A 186 -5.25 1.99 2.37
CA ALA A 186 -6.58 2.57 2.58
C ALA A 186 -7.72 1.54 2.46
N ARG A 187 -7.46 0.37 1.86
CA ARG A 187 -8.48 -0.65 1.50
C ARG A 187 -9.64 -0.07 0.69
N ASN A 188 -9.36 0.99 -0.07
CA ASN A 188 -10.32 1.75 -0.85
C ASN A 188 -9.74 2.02 -2.25
N VAL A 189 -10.56 2.46 -3.20
CA VAL A 189 -10.12 2.88 -4.52
C VAL A 189 -9.52 4.29 -4.51
N TYR A 190 -9.76 5.04 -3.43
CA TYR A 190 -9.19 6.37 -3.15
C TYR A 190 -8.33 6.36 -1.89
N ASP A 191 -7.42 7.33 -1.77
CA ASP A 191 -6.80 7.64 -0.50
C ASP A 191 -7.85 8.21 0.45
N THR A 192 -7.99 7.64 1.64
CA THR A 192 -8.95 8.10 2.66
C THR A 192 -8.30 9.05 3.65
N GLU A 193 -9.09 9.95 4.25
CA GLU A 193 -8.62 10.80 5.34
C GLU A 193 -8.00 9.99 6.49
N GLN A 194 -8.55 8.79 6.76
CA GLN A 194 -8.01 7.89 7.78
C GLN A 194 -6.56 7.46 7.49
N VAL A 195 -6.23 7.08 6.25
CA VAL A 195 -4.86 6.67 5.91
C VAL A 195 -3.91 7.86 5.92
N MET A 196 -4.39 9.05 5.54
CA MET A 196 -3.61 10.29 5.58
C MET A 196 -3.32 10.72 7.03
N LEU A 197 -4.31 10.62 7.92
CA LEU A 197 -4.12 10.87 9.36
C LEU A 197 -3.16 9.86 9.99
N GLN A 198 -3.26 8.58 9.61
CA GLN A 198 -2.31 7.56 10.08
C GLN A 198 -0.88 7.88 9.63
N GLN A 199 -0.70 8.24 8.36
CA GLN A 199 0.58 8.66 7.81
C GLN A 199 1.17 9.84 8.59
N PHE A 200 0.38 10.90 8.75
CA PHE A 200 0.79 12.10 9.50
C PHE A 200 1.13 11.78 10.96
N ASN A 201 0.37 10.93 11.63
CA ASN A 201 0.65 10.56 13.03
C ASN A 201 2.00 9.86 13.18
N ILE A 202 2.37 9.00 12.23
CA ILE A 202 3.66 8.31 12.25
C ILE A 202 4.79 9.33 12.01
N ASP A 203 4.64 10.21 11.02
CA ASP A 203 5.62 11.26 10.75
C ASP A 203 5.80 12.19 11.96
N TRP A 204 4.69 12.62 12.57
CA TRP A 204 4.71 13.47 13.77
C TRP A 204 5.39 12.78 14.96
N GLN A 205 5.10 11.49 15.18
CA GLN A 205 5.76 10.70 16.23
C GLN A 205 7.28 10.71 16.07
N ARG A 206 7.80 10.58 14.83
CA ARG A 206 9.24 10.65 14.56
C ARG A 206 9.84 12.01 14.90
N ILE A 207 9.11 13.08 14.65
CA ILE A 207 9.54 14.45 14.97
C ILE A 207 9.59 14.67 16.49
N VAL A 208 8.51 14.35 17.21
CA VAL A 208 8.41 14.66 18.66
C VAL A 208 9.22 13.74 19.56
N VAL A 209 9.68 12.59 19.06
CA VAL A 209 10.62 11.73 19.80
C VAL A 209 12.02 12.36 19.86
N LYS A 210 12.42 13.17 18.86
CA LYS A 210 13.73 13.84 18.84
C LYS A 210 13.85 14.82 20.01
N ASN A 211 14.82 14.58 20.90
CA ASN A 211 15.01 15.43 22.08
C ASN A 211 15.43 16.86 21.71
N ARG A 212 16.22 17.02 20.64
CA ARG A 212 16.59 18.34 20.14
C ARG A 212 15.39 19.15 19.65
N PHE A 213 14.43 18.51 19.00
CA PHE A 213 13.22 19.18 18.53
C PHE A 213 12.37 19.66 19.71
N ARG A 214 12.12 18.80 20.70
CA ARG A 214 11.38 19.19 21.93
C ARG A 214 12.04 20.37 22.67
N LYS A 215 13.38 20.34 22.77
CA LYS A 215 14.15 21.43 23.39
C LYS A 215 14.10 22.73 22.58
N LEU A 216 14.02 22.64 21.25
CA LEU A 216 13.83 23.81 20.39
C LEU A 216 12.50 24.49 20.73
N VAL A 217 11.38 23.75 20.66
CA VAL A 217 10.04 24.27 20.96
C VAL A 217 9.99 24.89 22.36
N ALA A 218 10.49 24.17 23.38
CA ALA A 218 10.52 24.67 24.76
C ALA A 218 11.36 25.95 24.96
N ARG A 219 12.35 26.20 24.10
CA ARG A 219 13.24 27.36 24.19
C ARG A 219 12.71 28.57 23.43
N GLU A 220 12.11 28.33 22.27
CA GLU A 220 11.62 29.36 21.36
C GLU A 220 10.23 29.87 21.77
N ASP A 221 9.37 28.99 22.29
CA ASP A 221 8.06 29.40 22.81
C ASP A 221 8.18 30.18 24.13
N LYS A 222 7.58 31.36 24.18
CA LYS A 222 7.70 32.26 25.33
C LYS A 222 6.88 31.78 26.54
N ALA A 223 5.72 31.19 26.33
CA ALA A 223 4.83 30.75 27.41
C ALA A 223 5.39 29.49 28.10
N VAL A 224 5.84 28.52 27.31
CA VAL A 224 6.53 27.31 27.79
C VAL A 224 7.82 27.67 28.50
N LYS A 225 8.66 28.55 27.91
CA LYS A 225 9.91 28.99 28.56
C LYS A 225 9.68 29.71 29.90
N ALA A 226 8.56 30.41 30.03
CA ALA A 226 8.16 31.08 31.27
C ALA A 226 7.45 30.13 32.26
N ASN A 227 7.36 28.83 31.96
CA ASN A 227 6.56 27.83 32.70
C ASN A 227 5.10 28.24 32.90
N ARG A 228 4.55 29.04 31.98
CA ARG A 228 3.14 29.42 31.97
C ARG A 228 2.29 28.39 31.24
N ASP A 229 2.91 27.67 30.31
CA ASP A 229 2.29 26.55 29.60
C ASP A 229 3.13 25.28 29.65
N LYS A 230 2.49 24.15 29.36
CA LYS A 230 3.12 22.84 29.25
C LYS A 230 3.61 22.64 27.82
N LEU A 231 4.85 22.17 27.67
CA LEU A 231 5.41 21.80 26.37
C LEU A 231 4.52 20.85 25.55
N GLU A 232 3.83 19.92 26.19
CA GLU A 232 2.93 18.98 25.50
C GLU A 232 1.69 19.66 24.89
N ALA A 233 1.21 20.75 25.49
CA ALA A 233 0.09 21.52 24.95
C ALA A 233 0.54 22.25 23.68
N GLU A 234 1.66 22.96 23.75
CA GLU A 234 2.27 23.65 22.60
C GLU A 234 2.58 22.69 21.44
N LEU A 235 3.13 21.51 21.74
CA LEU A 235 3.38 20.49 20.73
C LEU A 235 2.08 19.99 20.08
N ALA A 236 0.98 19.90 20.83
CA ALA A 236 -0.32 19.53 20.28
C ALA A 236 -0.88 20.62 19.36
N GLU A 237 -0.73 21.89 19.70
CA GLU A 237 -1.17 23.02 18.89
C GLU A 237 -0.36 23.12 17.59
N VAL A 238 0.97 23.03 17.65
CA VAL A 238 1.84 22.95 16.45
C VAL A 238 1.46 21.77 15.56
N ARG A 239 1.10 20.62 16.15
CA ARG A 239 0.63 19.45 15.40
C ARG A 239 -0.69 19.75 14.67
N GLU A 240 -1.63 20.42 15.32
CA GLU A 240 -2.92 20.78 14.75
C GLU A 240 -2.77 21.75 13.57
N GLU A 241 -1.88 22.73 13.69
CA GLU A 241 -1.56 23.66 12.60
C GLU A 241 -1.03 22.94 11.36
N LEU A 242 -0.06 22.02 11.52
CA LEU A 242 0.42 21.19 10.41
C LEU A 242 -0.68 20.31 9.82
N PHE A 243 -1.50 19.68 10.69
CA PHE A 243 -2.57 18.79 10.27
C PHE A 243 -3.60 19.53 9.41
N SER A 244 -3.98 20.75 9.80
CA SER A 244 -4.97 21.58 9.11
C SER A 244 -4.56 21.96 7.67
N ARG A 245 -3.26 21.85 7.35
CA ARG A 245 -2.67 22.17 6.04
C ARG A 245 -2.07 20.96 5.33
N LEU A 246 -2.46 19.73 5.70
CA LEU A 246 -1.93 18.51 5.07
C LEU A 246 -2.13 18.45 3.56
N ASP A 247 -3.27 18.92 3.07
CA ASP A 247 -3.60 18.96 1.64
C ASP A 247 -2.67 19.89 0.84
N LEU A 248 -1.96 20.80 1.51
CA LEU A 248 -0.94 21.65 0.92
C LEU A 248 0.47 21.04 1.07
N ILE A 249 0.88 20.72 2.31
CA ILE A 249 2.28 20.37 2.59
C ILE A 249 2.70 19.03 1.98
N ARG A 250 1.77 18.07 1.85
CA ARG A 250 2.09 16.77 1.28
C ARG A 250 2.33 16.83 -0.24
N PRO A 251 1.47 17.45 -1.06
CA PRO A 251 1.77 17.67 -2.47
C PRO A 251 3.06 18.46 -2.72
N LEU A 252 3.37 19.46 -1.87
CA LEU A 252 4.63 20.19 -1.94
C LEU A 252 5.83 19.24 -1.78
N PHE A 253 5.83 18.42 -0.73
CA PHE A 253 6.89 17.43 -0.53
C PHE A 253 7.03 16.50 -1.74
N MET A 254 5.93 15.90 -2.20
CA MET A 254 5.93 14.97 -3.35
C MET A 254 6.46 15.63 -4.62
N TYR A 255 6.15 16.89 -4.87
CA TYR A 255 6.63 17.61 -6.05
C TYR A 255 8.12 17.92 -5.96
N TYR A 256 8.56 18.59 -4.89
CA TYR A 256 9.95 19.02 -4.76
C TYR A 256 10.91 17.84 -4.61
N SER A 257 10.50 16.73 -3.97
CA SER A 257 11.31 15.50 -3.91
C SER A 257 11.56 14.87 -5.28
N MET A 258 10.74 15.18 -6.29
CA MET A 258 10.85 14.60 -7.64
C MET A 258 11.54 15.52 -8.66
N LEU A 259 11.86 16.77 -8.31
CA LEU A 259 12.52 17.72 -9.23
C LEU A 259 13.99 17.40 -9.53
N GLY A 260 14.69 16.82 -8.56
CA GLY A 260 16.11 16.52 -8.64
C GLY A 260 16.41 15.03 -8.78
N GLY A 261 17.69 14.69 -8.68
CA GLY A 261 18.19 13.32 -8.59
C GLY A 261 18.28 12.56 -9.92
N THR A 262 19.02 11.46 -9.87
CA THR A 262 19.03 10.40 -10.88
C THR A 262 17.65 9.74 -10.99
N SER A 263 17.46 8.88 -11.98
CA SER A 263 16.18 8.16 -12.16
C SER A 263 16.27 6.79 -11.50
N ASP A 264 16.59 6.78 -10.21
CA ASP A 264 16.75 5.59 -9.38
C ASP A 264 15.75 5.56 -8.21
N SER A 265 15.54 4.38 -7.65
CA SER A 265 14.58 4.13 -6.58
C SER A 265 14.91 4.85 -5.27
N ASP A 266 16.19 5.10 -5.02
CA ASP A 266 16.68 5.63 -3.75
C ASP A 266 16.36 7.12 -3.63
N SER A 267 16.41 7.86 -4.75
CA SER A 267 16.04 9.28 -4.82
C SER A 267 14.53 9.57 -4.82
N VAL A 268 13.68 8.55 -4.99
CA VAL A 268 12.21 8.75 -4.99
C VAL A 268 11.76 9.14 -3.58
N LEU A 269 10.99 10.21 -3.46
CA LEU A 269 10.52 10.73 -2.16
C LEU A 269 11.68 11.03 -1.19
N ALA A 270 12.81 11.48 -1.71
CA ALA A 270 13.94 12.01 -0.95
C ALA A 270 14.26 13.42 -1.48
N MET A 271 14.35 14.41 -0.59
CA MET A 271 14.54 15.81 -0.97
C MET A 271 15.96 16.27 -0.62
N SER A 272 16.82 16.39 -1.62
CA SER A 272 18.17 16.94 -1.47
C SER A 272 18.15 18.42 -1.08
N LEU A 273 19.30 18.93 -0.61
CA LEU A 273 19.46 20.34 -0.23
C LEU A 273 19.06 21.31 -1.34
N ASN A 274 19.39 21.01 -2.60
CA ASN A 274 19.05 21.88 -3.72
C ASN A 274 17.53 21.96 -3.95
N GLN A 275 16.82 20.84 -3.75
CA GLN A 275 15.36 20.81 -3.87
C GLN A 275 14.70 21.57 -2.72
N TRP A 276 15.21 21.41 -1.50
CA TRP A 276 14.76 22.19 -0.33
C TRP A 276 14.94 23.70 -0.54
N LEU A 277 16.10 24.13 -1.02
CA LEU A 277 16.34 25.57 -1.27
C LEU A 277 15.47 26.12 -2.40
N THR A 278 15.21 25.33 -3.44
CA THR A 278 14.28 25.70 -4.53
C THR A 278 12.88 25.89 -3.96
N PHE A 279 12.38 24.95 -3.16
CA PHE A 279 11.13 25.08 -2.44
C PHE A 279 11.08 26.36 -1.59
N CYS A 280 12.12 26.64 -0.79
CA CYS A 280 12.15 27.83 0.05
C CYS A 280 12.10 29.14 -0.74
N VAL A 281 12.66 29.16 -1.96
CA VAL A 281 12.56 30.32 -2.85
C VAL A 281 11.14 30.44 -3.41
N ASP A 282 10.62 29.37 -4.00
CA ASP A 282 9.30 29.34 -4.65
C ASP A 282 8.15 29.57 -3.66
N ALA A 283 8.33 29.18 -2.39
CA ALA A 283 7.36 29.40 -1.31
C ALA A 283 7.50 30.78 -0.65
N GLY A 284 8.42 31.65 -1.09
CA GLY A 284 8.65 32.96 -0.49
C GLY A 284 9.18 32.89 0.95
N ILE A 285 9.83 31.78 1.32
CA ILE A 285 10.43 31.59 2.64
C ILE A 285 11.75 32.36 2.72
N THR A 286 12.57 32.28 1.67
CA THR A 286 13.91 32.87 1.64
C THR A 286 13.87 34.38 1.43
N GLU A 287 14.52 35.13 2.32
CA GLU A 287 14.65 36.59 2.26
C GLU A 287 16.11 37.01 2.48
N THR A 288 16.67 37.82 1.58
CA THR A 288 18.11 38.13 1.55
C THR A 288 18.61 38.90 2.79
N SER A 289 17.76 39.72 3.40
CA SER A 289 18.16 40.65 4.47
C SER A 289 17.60 40.32 5.85
N LYS A 290 16.71 39.34 5.97
CA LYS A 290 16.07 38.98 7.25
C LYS A 290 16.74 37.75 7.86
N ARG A 291 17.36 37.94 9.02
CA ARG A 291 17.95 36.87 9.83
C ARG A 291 16.89 35.81 10.13
N GLY A 292 17.25 34.54 10.01
CA GLY A 292 16.35 33.40 10.22
C GLY A 292 15.53 33.02 8.99
N SER A 293 15.72 33.74 7.87
CA SER A 293 15.10 33.44 6.58
C SER A 293 16.08 33.53 5.42
N THR A 294 17.39 33.65 5.66
CA THR A 294 18.38 33.67 4.58
C THR A 294 18.61 32.27 4.00
N ALA A 295 19.22 32.16 2.82
CA ALA A 295 19.58 30.87 2.24
C ALA A 295 20.52 30.06 3.16
N GLN A 296 21.43 30.74 3.87
CA GLN A 296 22.33 30.11 4.86
C GLN A 296 21.54 29.55 6.05
N ASP A 297 20.49 30.27 6.50
CA ASP A 297 19.61 29.78 7.56
C ASP A 297 18.85 28.53 7.10
N GLN A 298 18.34 28.51 5.86
CA GLN A 298 17.65 27.34 5.30
C GLN A 298 18.58 26.13 5.12
N GLN A 299 19.85 26.34 4.75
CA GLN A 299 20.87 25.28 4.74
C GLN A 299 21.13 24.73 6.15
N THR A 300 21.18 25.61 7.15
CA THR A 300 21.38 25.20 8.54
C THR A 300 20.18 24.40 9.06
N ILE A 301 18.96 24.78 8.67
CA ILE A 301 17.74 24.01 8.95
C ILE A 301 17.84 22.63 8.29
N PHE A 302 18.28 22.56 7.04
CA PHE A 302 18.46 21.28 6.34
C PHE A 302 19.39 20.33 7.08
N ILE A 303 20.57 20.81 7.45
CA ILE A 303 21.56 20.02 8.21
C ILE A 303 20.99 19.60 9.58
N ALA A 304 20.19 20.47 10.22
CA ALA A 304 19.66 20.19 11.54
C ALA A 304 18.57 19.11 11.55
N VAL A 305 17.75 19.00 10.50
CA VAL A 305 16.66 18.01 10.44
C VAL A 305 17.12 16.61 10.04
N ASN A 306 18.12 16.53 9.14
CA ASN A 306 18.76 15.27 8.71
C ASN A 306 19.73 14.70 9.75
N PHE A 307 19.95 15.39 10.88
CA PHE A 307 20.82 14.87 11.92
C PHE A 307 20.15 13.69 12.64
N GLU A 308 20.72 12.50 12.51
CA GLU A 308 20.27 11.30 13.22
C GLU A 308 20.80 11.27 14.66
N GLU A 309 19.91 11.19 15.65
CA GLU A 309 20.29 11.02 17.06
C GLU A 309 20.70 9.56 17.37
N GLU A 310 20.21 8.59 16.60
CA GLU A 310 20.42 7.14 16.79
C GLU A 310 20.77 6.45 15.45
N SER A 311 22.00 5.97 15.30
CA SER A 311 22.54 5.43 14.03
C SER A 311 22.32 3.94 13.79
N ASP A 312 21.78 3.19 14.75
CA ASP A 312 21.81 1.72 14.76
C ASP A 312 20.43 1.07 14.50
N THR A 313 19.50 1.77 13.84
CA THR A 313 18.13 1.27 13.59
C THR A 313 17.87 0.94 12.12
N GLN A 314 16.92 0.03 11.85
CA GLN A 314 16.47 -0.25 10.46
C GLN A 314 15.84 0.98 9.79
N GLU A 315 15.34 1.93 10.59
CA GLU A 315 14.80 3.18 10.07
C GLU A 315 15.94 4.11 9.64
N ALA A 316 17.03 4.17 10.40
CA ALA A 316 18.27 4.88 10.01
C ALA A 316 18.87 4.31 8.72
N GLU A 317 18.91 2.99 8.55
CA GLU A 317 19.40 2.37 7.30
C GLU A 317 18.56 2.73 6.05
N ALA A 318 17.27 3.06 6.23
CA ALA A 318 16.36 3.42 5.15
C ALA A 318 16.23 4.94 4.94
N ASN A 319 16.75 5.73 5.88
CA ASN A 319 16.87 7.17 5.81
C ASN A 319 18.13 7.52 5.02
N ASP A 320 18.07 8.53 4.17
CA ASP A 320 19.24 9.00 3.44
C ASP A 320 19.81 10.21 4.20
N ASP A 321 20.99 10.04 4.82
CA ASP A 321 21.65 11.09 5.61
C ASP A 321 21.84 12.41 4.82
N ASP A 322 21.85 12.34 3.49
CA ASP A 322 22.06 13.47 2.59
C ASP A 322 20.75 14.05 2.00
N ALA A 323 19.57 13.52 2.36
CA ALA A 323 18.28 13.95 1.81
C ALA A 323 17.11 13.88 2.80
N MET A 324 16.31 14.94 2.83
CA MET A 324 15.13 14.99 3.70
C MET A 324 14.06 14.00 3.27
N MET A 325 13.62 13.21 4.24
CA MET A 325 12.39 12.43 4.19
C MET A 325 11.18 13.29 4.61
N ARG A 326 9.96 12.79 4.44
CA ARG A 326 8.75 13.60 4.64
C ARG A 326 8.62 14.18 6.06
N PHE A 327 8.92 13.38 7.08
CA PHE A 327 8.85 13.85 8.47
C PHE A 327 9.90 14.94 8.77
N GLU A 328 11.06 14.89 8.12
CA GLU A 328 12.11 15.90 8.26
C GLU A 328 11.76 17.18 7.50
N PHE A 329 11.08 17.04 6.35
CA PHE A 329 10.47 18.18 5.66
C PHE A 329 9.45 18.90 6.56
N TYR A 330 8.56 18.17 7.24
CA TYR A 330 7.63 18.76 8.21
C TYR A 330 8.36 19.45 9.37
N GLU A 331 9.39 18.83 9.94
CA GLU A 331 10.24 19.48 10.95
C GLU A 331 10.93 20.74 10.39
N GLY A 332 11.36 20.69 9.14
CA GLY A 332 11.97 21.81 8.40
C GLY A 332 11.02 22.99 8.26
N LEU A 333 9.73 22.75 8.00
CA LEU A 333 8.70 23.81 7.97
C LEU A 333 8.55 24.49 9.33
N ILE A 334 8.51 23.72 10.43
CA ILE A 334 8.41 24.27 11.80
C ILE A 334 9.63 25.12 12.13
N ARG A 335 10.83 24.61 11.84
CA ARG A 335 12.09 25.35 12.04
C ARG A 335 12.15 26.61 11.17
N GLY A 336 11.64 26.54 9.94
CA GLY A 336 11.49 27.68 9.04
C GLY A 336 10.56 28.76 9.60
N ALA A 337 9.42 28.36 10.17
CA ALA A 337 8.50 29.26 10.86
C ALA A 337 9.17 29.96 12.04
N PHE A 338 9.91 29.22 12.87
CA PHE A 338 10.62 29.79 14.02
C PHE A 338 11.72 30.76 13.58
N GLY A 339 12.46 30.40 12.52
CA GLY A 339 13.46 31.27 11.91
C GLY A 339 12.84 32.57 11.38
N LYS A 340 11.69 32.49 10.72
CA LYS A 340 11.03 33.64 10.09
C LYS A 340 10.31 34.56 11.09
N PHE A 341 9.67 34.00 12.11
CA PHE A 341 8.79 34.76 13.00
C PHE A 341 9.30 34.88 14.44
N ILE A 342 9.88 33.83 15.02
CA ILE A 342 10.28 33.84 16.44
C ILE A 342 11.67 34.43 16.65
N VAL A 343 12.67 34.01 15.86
CA VAL A 343 14.05 34.51 15.97
C VAL A 343 14.13 36.04 15.84
N PRO A 344 13.41 36.69 14.89
CA PRO A 344 13.38 38.15 14.78
C PRO A 344 12.41 38.80 15.79
N LYS A 345 11.70 38.00 16.60
CA LYS A 345 10.71 38.42 17.60
C LYS A 345 9.47 39.12 17.01
N VAL A 346 9.05 38.70 15.83
CA VAL A 346 7.78 39.13 15.22
C VAL A 346 6.62 38.45 15.95
N MET A 347 6.80 37.17 16.28
CA MET A 347 5.84 36.35 17.04
C MET A 347 6.57 35.70 18.23
N SER A 348 5.81 35.25 19.23
CA SER A 348 6.36 34.63 20.44
C SER A 348 5.74 33.30 20.82
N ASP A 349 4.69 32.92 20.09
CA ASP A 349 3.97 31.67 20.21
C ASP A 349 4.37 30.76 19.05
N ALA A 350 4.66 29.49 19.33
CA ALA A 350 5.18 28.58 18.32
C ALA A 350 4.11 28.09 17.35
N SER A 351 2.91 27.75 17.84
CA SER A 351 1.78 27.34 17.02
C SER A 351 1.32 28.46 16.08
N ASP A 352 1.13 29.68 16.58
CA ASP A 352 0.75 30.84 15.77
C ASP A 352 1.78 31.11 14.66
N ALA A 353 3.08 30.98 14.98
CA ALA A 353 4.15 31.16 14.02
C ALA A 353 4.11 30.11 12.90
N VAL A 354 3.80 28.86 13.21
CA VAL A 354 3.64 27.78 12.22
C VAL A 354 2.40 28.03 11.36
N GLY A 355 1.25 28.37 11.95
CA GLY A 355 0.04 28.71 11.19
C GLY A 355 0.28 29.86 10.20
N ALA A 356 0.85 30.98 10.68
CA ALA A 356 1.17 32.13 9.84
C ALA A 356 2.18 31.79 8.72
N PHE A 357 3.12 30.88 9.00
CA PHE A 357 4.08 30.41 8.00
C PHE A 357 3.42 29.60 6.89
N LEU A 358 2.57 28.65 7.25
CA LEU A 358 1.85 27.81 6.28
C LEU A 358 0.85 28.64 5.46
N ASP A 359 0.21 29.65 6.05
CA ASP A 359 -0.65 30.59 5.34
C ASP A 359 0.15 31.42 4.31
N GLY A 360 1.36 31.85 4.68
CA GLY A 360 2.29 32.50 3.75
C GLY A 360 2.66 31.61 2.57
N ILE A 361 2.94 30.32 2.82
CA ILE A 361 3.22 29.34 1.76
C ILE A 361 1.97 29.14 0.88
N ALA A 362 0.79 29.00 1.48
CA ALA A 362 -0.45 28.79 0.75
C ALA A 362 -0.74 29.95 -0.23
N ALA A 363 -0.44 31.18 0.20
CA ALA A 363 -0.60 32.42 -0.54
C ALA A 363 0.56 32.73 -1.52
N ALA A 364 1.60 31.90 -1.59
CA ALA A 364 2.72 32.14 -2.48
C ALA A 364 2.34 31.87 -3.95
N ASP A 365 2.30 32.95 -4.75
CA ASP A 365 2.01 32.91 -6.19
C ASP A 365 3.12 32.25 -7.02
N SER A 366 4.35 32.22 -6.50
CA SER A 366 5.50 31.60 -7.14
C SER A 366 5.52 30.07 -7.06
N LEU A 367 4.62 29.46 -6.28
CA LEU A 367 4.53 28.00 -6.21
C LEU A 367 3.96 27.42 -7.51
N PRO A 368 4.65 26.45 -8.14
CA PRO A 368 4.15 25.77 -9.33
C PRO A 368 2.80 25.07 -9.09
N MET A 369 1.93 25.04 -10.10
CA MET A 369 0.62 24.37 -10.00
C MET A 369 0.76 22.87 -9.77
N GLU A 370 1.80 22.26 -10.34
CA GLU A 370 2.18 20.86 -10.15
C GLU A 370 2.46 20.52 -8.69
N ALA A 371 2.90 21.50 -7.89
CA ALA A 371 3.17 21.33 -6.47
C ALA A 371 1.89 21.27 -5.60
N ARG A 372 0.71 21.49 -6.20
CA ARG A 372 -0.61 21.50 -5.55
C ARG A 372 -1.51 20.36 -6.01
N VAL A 373 -0.97 19.40 -6.76
CA VAL A 373 -1.76 18.30 -7.33
C VAL A 373 -2.24 17.33 -6.26
N ILE A 374 -3.55 17.10 -6.23
CA ILE A 374 -4.20 16.10 -5.38
C ILE A 374 -4.50 14.85 -6.23
N PRO A 375 -3.82 13.71 -6.00
CA PRO A 375 -3.98 12.50 -6.82
C PRO A 375 -5.43 11.99 -6.93
N ASN A 376 -6.19 12.04 -5.83
CA ASN A 376 -7.59 11.60 -5.80
C ASN A 376 -8.49 12.41 -6.75
N LYS A 377 -8.18 13.68 -7.04
CA LYS A 377 -8.96 14.50 -7.96
C LYS A 377 -8.94 13.90 -9.37
N PHE A 378 -7.76 13.54 -9.87
CA PHE A 378 -7.61 12.85 -11.16
C PHE A 378 -8.35 11.50 -11.16
N ARG A 379 -8.28 10.73 -10.07
CA ARG A 379 -8.97 9.45 -9.97
C ARG A 379 -10.48 9.62 -10.10
N ALA A 380 -11.07 10.56 -9.36
CA ALA A 380 -12.50 10.80 -9.32
C ALA A 380 -13.04 11.45 -10.61
N GLU A 381 -12.31 12.44 -11.15
CA GLU A 381 -12.81 13.27 -12.25
C GLU A 381 -12.42 12.75 -13.65
N ARG A 382 -11.35 11.97 -13.76
CA ARG A 382 -10.78 11.56 -15.06
C ARG A 382 -10.73 10.04 -15.22
N MET A 383 -10.16 9.33 -14.25
CA MET A 383 -9.83 7.91 -14.40
C MET A 383 -11.00 6.97 -14.13
N TYR A 384 -11.74 7.17 -13.04
CA TYR A 384 -12.81 6.27 -12.61
C TYR A 384 -14.12 6.66 -13.30
N THR A 385 -14.20 6.33 -14.58
CA THR A 385 -15.39 6.51 -15.42
C THR A 385 -15.81 5.18 -16.07
N PRO A 386 -17.09 5.00 -16.43
CA PRO A 386 -17.55 3.79 -17.11
C PRO A 386 -16.77 3.49 -18.40
N GLU A 387 -16.45 4.52 -19.17
CA GLU A 387 -15.73 4.39 -20.44
C GLU A 387 -14.30 3.89 -20.21
N MET A 388 -13.62 4.42 -19.18
CA MET A 388 -12.28 3.97 -18.80
C MET A 388 -12.28 2.55 -18.24
N ASP A 389 -13.30 2.16 -17.47
CA ASP A 389 -13.45 0.79 -16.96
C ASP A 389 -13.50 -0.23 -18.10
N VAL A 390 -14.39 -0.01 -19.08
CA VAL A 390 -14.52 -0.88 -20.26
C VAL A 390 -13.22 -0.92 -21.06
N LEU A 391 -12.59 0.24 -21.28
CA LEU A 391 -11.35 0.34 -22.06
C LEU A 391 -10.19 -0.38 -21.38
N ILE A 392 -9.98 -0.14 -20.08
CA ILE A 392 -8.90 -0.78 -19.32
C ILE A 392 -9.17 -2.28 -19.21
N ALA A 393 -10.39 -2.72 -18.92
CA ALA A 393 -10.73 -4.13 -18.83
C ALA A 393 -10.42 -4.88 -20.15
N ARG A 394 -10.70 -4.25 -21.31
CA ARG A 394 -10.38 -4.83 -22.63
C ARG A 394 -8.88 -5.05 -22.84
N HIS A 395 -8.05 -4.12 -22.38
CA HIS A 395 -6.59 -4.10 -22.64
C HIS A 395 -5.74 -4.47 -21.41
N PHE A 396 -6.38 -4.98 -20.35
CA PHE A 396 -5.73 -5.21 -19.06
C PHE A 396 -4.55 -6.19 -19.16
N GLU A 397 -4.71 -7.26 -19.96
CA GLU A 397 -3.67 -8.27 -20.12
C GLU A 397 -2.44 -7.73 -20.88
N LEU A 398 -2.61 -6.83 -21.84
CA LEU A 398 -1.50 -6.13 -22.50
C LEU A 398 -0.73 -5.28 -21.49
N LEU A 399 -1.45 -4.45 -20.70
CA LEU A 399 -0.84 -3.61 -19.67
C LEU A 399 -0.13 -4.46 -18.61
N ARG A 400 -0.72 -5.59 -18.22
CA ARG A 400 -0.14 -6.55 -17.28
C ARG A 400 1.10 -7.22 -17.84
N ALA A 401 1.11 -7.56 -19.12
CA ALA A 401 2.28 -8.12 -19.79
C ALA A 401 3.44 -7.11 -19.83
N ALA A 402 3.16 -5.84 -20.16
CA ALA A 402 4.13 -4.76 -20.08
C ALA A 402 4.69 -4.61 -18.66
N PHE A 403 3.81 -4.48 -17.66
CA PHE A 403 4.22 -4.39 -16.26
C PHE A 403 5.14 -5.54 -15.85
N LYS A 404 4.78 -6.78 -16.17
CA LYS A 404 5.57 -7.97 -15.82
C LYS A 404 6.90 -8.04 -16.56
N LEU A 405 6.93 -7.67 -17.84
CA LEU A 405 8.12 -7.75 -18.67
C LEU A 405 9.20 -6.78 -18.22
N TYR A 406 8.84 -5.50 -18.05
CA TYR A 406 9.83 -4.47 -17.72
C TYR A 406 10.38 -4.61 -16.31
N LYS A 407 9.65 -5.27 -15.41
CA LYS A 407 10.16 -5.65 -14.09
C LYS A 407 10.70 -7.09 -14.00
N ALA A 408 10.79 -7.84 -15.11
CA ALA A 408 10.94 -9.31 -15.04
C ALA A 408 12.18 -9.80 -14.29
N ARG A 409 13.24 -8.98 -14.23
CA ARG A 409 14.45 -9.24 -13.43
C ARG A 409 14.18 -9.21 -11.92
N ASP A 410 13.16 -8.47 -11.53
CA ASP A 410 12.67 -8.37 -10.15
C ASP A 410 11.45 -9.26 -9.91
N ARG A 411 11.66 -10.25 -9.04
CA ARG A 411 10.60 -11.18 -8.60
C ARG A 411 9.58 -10.53 -7.65
N THR A 412 9.83 -9.30 -7.21
CA THR A 412 8.90 -8.57 -6.32
C THR A 412 7.62 -8.18 -7.05
N LYS A 413 6.57 -7.81 -6.33
CA LYS A 413 5.35 -7.24 -6.93
C LYS A 413 5.51 -5.77 -7.35
N TYR A 414 6.67 -5.17 -7.06
CA TYR A 414 6.93 -3.75 -7.20
C TYR A 414 7.50 -3.42 -8.56
N PHE A 415 7.11 -2.26 -9.07
CA PHE A 415 7.56 -1.70 -10.33
C PHE A 415 8.21 -0.36 -10.04
N TRP A 416 9.53 -0.38 -9.98
CA TRP A 416 10.37 0.74 -9.59
C TRP A 416 10.47 1.77 -10.72
N ILE A 417 11.04 2.93 -10.40
CA ILE A 417 11.12 4.05 -11.34
C ILE A 417 12.03 3.75 -12.54
N GLU A 418 13.04 2.90 -12.35
CA GLU A 418 13.92 2.40 -13.41
C GLU A 418 13.13 1.57 -14.41
N HIS A 419 12.18 0.75 -13.93
CA HIS A 419 11.30 -0.03 -14.81
C HIS A 419 10.36 0.89 -15.57
N TRP A 420 9.89 1.97 -14.94
CA TRP A 420 9.07 2.99 -15.59
C TRP A 420 9.83 3.67 -16.72
N PHE A 421 11.06 4.13 -16.48
CA PHE A 421 11.88 4.71 -17.53
C PHE A 421 12.26 3.69 -18.61
N ALA A 422 12.60 2.45 -18.26
CA ALA A 422 12.84 1.40 -19.24
C ALA A 422 11.61 1.12 -20.11
N PHE A 423 10.41 1.15 -19.53
CA PHE A 423 9.15 1.02 -20.26
C PHE A 423 8.94 2.20 -21.23
N LEU A 424 9.11 3.44 -20.76
CA LEU A 424 8.95 4.63 -21.60
C LEU A 424 9.99 4.70 -22.71
N ASP A 425 11.26 4.39 -22.42
CA ASP A 425 12.33 4.36 -23.41
C ASP A 425 12.10 3.22 -24.42
N GLY A 426 11.78 2.02 -23.93
CA GLY A 426 11.55 0.85 -24.77
C GLY A 426 10.31 0.95 -25.67
N THR A 427 9.32 1.74 -25.27
CA THR A 427 8.14 2.05 -26.09
C THR A 427 8.30 3.32 -26.91
N LYS A 428 9.43 4.04 -26.80
CA LYS A 428 9.63 5.35 -27.40
C LYS A 428 8.50 6.31 -27.00
N LEU A 429 8.09 6.34 -25.75
CA LEU A 429 7.16 7.36 -25.24
C LEU A 429 7.86 8.54 -24.58
N LEU A 430 9.14 8.39 -24.21
CA LEU A 430 9.98 9.46 -23.69
C LEU A 430 10.79 10.11 -24.81
N GLY A 431 10.85 11.44 -24.87
CA GLY A 431 11.70 12.19 -25.81
C GLY A 431 10.95 13.22 -26.65
N LEU A 432 11.67 13.86 -27.58
CA LEU A 432 11.18 15.00 -28.35
C LEU A 432 9.99 14.67 -29.26
N HIS A 433 9.88 13.42 -29.71
CA HIS A 433 8.82 13.01 -30.63
C HIS A 433 7.44 12.90 -30.00
N THR A 434 7.35 12.61 -28.71
CA THR A 434 6.11 12.79 -27.94
C THR A 434 6.10 14.11 -27.15
N GLY A 435 7.29 14.69 -26.98
CA GLY A 435 7.55 15.82 -26.11
C GLY A 435 7.45 15.50 -24.62
N VAL A 436 7.39 14.23 -24.22
CA VAL A 436 7.36 13.85 -22.80
C VAL A 436 8.77 13.95 -22.23
N GLU A 437 8.90 14.74 -21.18
CA GLU A 437 10.16 14.95 -20.47
C GLU A 437 10.33 14.03 -19.27
N ARG A 438 11.59 13.83 -18.84
CA ARG A 438 11.90 13.03 -17.65
C ARG A 438 11.25 13.57 -16.38
N ARG A 439 11.21 14.90 -16.22
CA ARG A 439 10.55 15.55 -15.07
C ARG A 439 9.07 15.20 -15.01
N GLU A 440 8.38 15.26 -16.14
CA GLU A 440 6.95 14.94 -16.22
C GLU A 440 6.70 13.45 -15.91
N ALA A 441 7.54 12.57 -16.45
CA ALA A 441 7.47 11.13 -16.18
C ALA A 441 7.69 10.79 -14.69
N LYS A 442 8.60 11.51 -14.00
CA LYS A 442 8.82 11.39 -12.54
C LYS A 442 7.57 11.80 -11.75
N LEU A 443 6.96 12.93 -12.11
CA LEU A 443 5.74 13.42 -11.44
C LEU A 443 4.55 12.48 -11.67
N ILE A 444 4.36 11.98 -12.88
CA ILE A 444 3.33 10.97 -13.20
C ILE A 444 3.51 9.72 -12.33
N PHE A 445 4.74 9.25 -12.17
CA PHE A 445 5.06 8.09 -11.34
C PHE A 445 4.60 8.30 -9.89
N VAL A 446 5.01 9.41 -9.26
CA VAL A 446 4.68 9.66 -7.84
C VAL A 446 3.18 9.95 -7.64
N TRP A 447 2.53 10.65 -8.58
CA TRP A 447 1.10 10.95 -8.49
C TRP A 447 0.20 9.75 -8.73
N ALA A 448 0.71 8.69 -9.36
CA ALA A 448 -0.04 7.45 -9.55
C ALA A 448 -0.12 6.57 -8.30
N GLN A 449 0.77 6.81 -7.33
CA GLN A 449 0.87 6.03 -6.10
C GLN A 449 -0.28 6.31 -5.14
N MET A 450 -0.66 5.27 -4.39
CA MET A 450 -1.52 5.38 -3.21
C MET A 450 -0.68 5.70 -1.98
N THR A 451 -1.31 6.31 -0.98
CA THR A 451 -0.70 6.64 0.31
C THR A 451 -0.11 5.39 0.97
N VAL A 452 1.14 5.52 1.42
CA VAL A 452 1.83 4.55 2.27
C VAL A 452 2.00 5.17 3.64
N THR A 453 1.39 4.57 4.66
CA THR A 453 1.36 5.16 6.02
C THR A 453 2.76 5.34 6.59
N ASP A 454 3.64 4.36 6.38
CA ASP A 454 5.00 4.37 6.93
C ASP A 454 6.03 4.22 5.81
N GLU A 455 6.60 5.35 5.38
CA GLU A 455 7.54 5.39 4.26
C GLU A 455 8.91 4.78 4.56
N LEU A 456 9.37 4.79 5.81
CA LEU A 456 10.65 4.18 6.17
C LEU A 456 10.49 2.66 6.25
N LYS A 457 9.54 2.19 7.06
CA LYS A 457 9.32 0.75 7.27
C LYS A 457 8.84 0.04 6.01
N ARG A 458 8.13 0.74 5.12
CA ARG A 458 7.61 0.21 3.85
C ARG A 458 8.23 0.92 2.65
N ARG A 459 9.51 1.32 2.74
CA ARG A 459 10.23 2.06 1.69
C ARG A 459 10.03 1.50 0.30
N ARG A 460 10.22 0.19 0.12
CA ARG A 460 10.00 -0.49 -1.18
C ARG A 460 8.61 -0.27 -1.76
N ARG A 461 7.56 -0.14 -0.94
CA ARG A 461 6.20 0.16 -1.41
C ARG A 461 6.03 1.66 -1.68
N ALA A 462 6.62 2.53 -0.85
CA ALA A 462 6.58 3.98 -1.02
C ALA A 462 7.29 4.46 -2.28
N THR A 463 8.38 3.79 -2.69
CA THR A 463 9.19 4.18 -3.86
C THR A 463 8.86 3.38 -5.13
N SER A 464 7.75 2.64 -5.15
CA SER A 464 7.37 1.81 -6.30
C SER A 464 5.88 1.84 -6.62
N LEU A 465 5.56 1.41 -7.84
CA LEU A 465 4.19 1.17 -8.30
C LEU A 465 3.81 -0.31 -8.09
N VAL A 466 2.54 -0.55 -7.79
CA VAL A 466 1.91 -1.86 -8.05
C VAL A 466 1.13 -1.82 -9.36
N MET A 467 0.48 -2.92 -9.74
CA MET A 467 -0.17 -3.05 -11.05
C MET A 467 -1.16 -1.90 -11.32
N MET A 468 -2.06 -1.59 -10.38
CA MET A 468 -3.04 -0.53 -10.58
C MET A 468 -2.43 0.88 -10.56
N ASP A 469 -1.34 1.09 -9.82
CA ASP A 469 -0.60 2.36 -9.87
C ASP A 469 0.08 2.53 -11.24
N PHE A 470 0.63 1.45 -11.83
CA PHE A 470 1.15 1.49 -13.21
C PHE A 470 0.06 1.81 -14.24
N VAL A 471 -1.14 1.20 -14.12
CA VAL A 471 -2.26 1.55 -15.00
C VAL A 471 -2.62 3.03 -14.88
N GLU A 472 -2.66 3.57 -13.66
CA GLU A 472 -2.89 5.01 -13.44
C GLU A 472 -1.78 5.86 -14.04
N ALA A 473 -0.51 5.46 -13.91
CA ALA A 473 0.62 6.18 -14.51
C ALA A 473 0.49 6.24 -16.05
N VAL A 474 0.10 5.14 -16.70
CA VAL A 474 -0.17 5.13 -18.16
C VAL A 474 -1.38 6.02 -18.50
N CYS A 475 -2.43 6.04 -17.67
CA CYS A 475 -3.57 6.93 -17.87
C CYS A 475 -3.18 8.41 -17.76
N ARG A 476 -2.39 8.79 -16.74
CA ARG A 476 -1.86 10.14 -16.58
C ARG A 476 -0.95 10.53 -17.74
N LEU A 477 -0.13 9.60 -18.22
CA LEU A 477 0.70 9.79 -19.41
C LEU A 477 -0.15 10.02 -20.66
N ALA A 478 -1.26 9.30 -20.83
CA ALA A 478 -2.18 9.55 -21.94
C ALA A 478 -2.84 10.94 -21.84
N ASP A 479 -3.14 11.40 -20.63
CA ASP A 479 -3.68 12.73 -20.43
C ASP A 479 -2.68 13.82 -20.81
N LEU A 480 -1.41 13.65 -20.38
CA LEU A 480 -0.27 14.52 -20.71
C LEU A 480 0.04 14.52 -22.21
N LEU A 481 0.12 13.35 -22.84
CA LEU A 481 0.41 13.24 -24.28
C LEU A 481 -0.66 13.93 -25.10
N SER A 482 -1.92 13.74 -24.69
CA SER A 482 -3.10 14.27 -25.37
C SER A 482 -3.00 14.08 -26.91
N PRO A 483 -2.86 12.84 -27.39
CA PRO A 483 -2.54 12.52 -28.79
C PRO A 483 -3.58 13.09 -29.78
N PRO A 484 -3.21 13.40 -31.03
CA PRO A 484 -4.17 13.92 -32.01
C PRO A 484 -5.42 13.03 -32.14
N SER A 485 -6.60 13.63 -32.29
CA SER A 485 -7.84 12.87 -32.46
C SER A 485 -7.81 12.04 -33.74
N GLU A 486 -8.67 11.03 -33.85
CA GLU A 486 -8.76 10.22 -35.07
C GLU A 486 -9.03 11.08 -36.31
N ALA A 487 -9.89 12.10 -36.19
CA ALA A 487 -10.16 13.04 -37.27
C ALA A 487 -8.94 13.90 -37.64
N GLU A 488 -8.13 14.31 -36.67
CA GLU A 488 -6.87 15.03 -36.91
C GLU A 488 -5.83 14.12 -37.59
N LEU A 489 -5.77 12.84 -37.19
CA LEU A 489 -4.91 11.84 -37.84
C LEU A 489 -5.36 11.56 -39.28
N ASP A 490 -6.67 11.45 -39.51
CA ASP A 490 -7.25 11.32 -40.86
C ASP A 490 -6.87 12.50 -41.74
N ALA A 491 -6.98 13.73 -41.23
CA ALA A 491 -6.59 14.93 -41.94
C ALA A 491 -5.07 14.95 -42.23
N TYR A 492 -4.25 14.58 -41.25
CA TYR A 492 -2.78 14.53 -41.40
C TYR A 492 -2.34 13.55 -42.49
N PHE A 493 -2.96 12.35 -42.54
CA PHE A 493 -2.63 11.31 -43.51
C PHE A 493 -3.45 11.34 -44.80
N ALA A 494 -4.31 12.35 -45.01
CA ALA A 494 -5.20 12.44 -46.19
C ALA A 494 -4.44 12.36 -47.53
N ASN A 495 -3.20 12.85 -47.56
CA ASN A 495 -2.36 12.88 -48.76
C ASN A 495 -1.34 11.73 -48.82
N SER A 496 -1.24 10.89 -47.79
CA SER A 496 -0.30 9.76 -47.75
C SER A 496 -0.79 8.61 -48.62
N ARG A 497 0.07 8.07 -49.48
CA ARG A 497 -0.26 6.95 -50.37
C ARG A 497 0.76 5.80 -50.23
N PRO A 498 0.36 4.62 -49.70
CA PRO A 498 -0.92 4.32 -49.06
C PRO A 498 -1.03 4.97 -47.66
N PRO A 499 -2.26 5.31 -47.18
CA PRO A 499 -2.44 5.79 -45.83
C PRO A 499 -2.20 4.66 -44.82
N PRO A 500 -1.62 4.95 -43.63
CA PRO A 500 -1.46 3.95 -42.59
C PRO A 500 -2.82 3.43 -42.11
N PRO A 501 -2.92 2.13 -41.78
CA PRO A 501 -4.17 1.53 -41.31
C PRO A 501 -4.60 2.16 -39.96
N PRO A 502 -5.90 2.25 -39.65
CA PRO A 502 -6.41 3.02 -38.50
C PRO A 502 -5.65 2.83 -37.18
N GLY A 503 -5.47 1.58 -36.72
CA GLY A 503 -4.76 1.28 -35.47
C GLY A 503 -3.24 1.44 -35.50
N TYR A 504 -2.66 1.93 -36.59
CA TYR A 504 -1.22 2.19 -36.75
C TYR A 504 -0.93 3.70 -36.96
N ARG A 505 -1.97 4.53 -37.15
CA ARG A 505 -1.83 5.94 -37.50
C ARG A 505 -1.13 6.76 -36.43
N ILE A 506 -1.50 6.56 -35.16
CA ILE A 506 -0.89 7.33 -34.06
C ILE A 506 0.59 6.99 -33.87
N TYR A 507 0.95 5.71 -34.07
CA TYR A 507 2.34 5.27 -34.06
C TYR A 507 3.14 5.94 -35.19
N GLU A 508 2.60 5.91 -36.41
CA GLU A 508 3.21 6.57 -37.55
C GLU A 508 3.25 8.08 -37.44
N TYR A 509 2.24 8.69 -36.81
CA TYR A 509 2.22 10.13 -36.56
C TYR A 509 3.45 10.52 -35.75
N TYR A 510 3.66 9.91 -34.58
CA TYR A 510 4.81 10.24 -33.73
C TYR A 510 6.15 9.87 -34.38
N ARG A 511 6.19 8.83 -35.23
CA ARG A 511 7.39 8.49 -36.00
C ARG A 511 7.72 9.52 -37.08
N THR A 512 6.69 10.07 -37.75
CA THR A 512 6.87 11.02 -38.86
C THR A 512 7.12 12.45 -38.39
N VAL A 513 6.48 12.90 -37.30
CA VAL A 513 6.77 14.22 -36.73
C VAL A 513 8.19 14.29 -36.16
N GLY A 514 8.72 13.17 -35.67
CA GLY A 514 10.08 13.08 -35.12
C GLY A 514 10.29 14.16 -34.07
N ASP A 515 11.45 14.83 -34.08
CA ASP A 515 11.80 15.85 -33.08
C ASP A 515 10.85 17.07 -33.03
N ASN A 516 9.97 17.25 -34.02
CA ASN A 516 8.95 18.31 -33.99
C ASN A 516 7.77 17.99 -33.06
N GLY A 517 7.67 16.77 -32.52
CA GLY A 517 6.56 16.35 -31.68
C GLY A 517 6.31 17.27 -30.47
N SER A 518 7.37 17.75 -29.83
CA SER A 518 7.31 18.70 -28.72
C SER A 518 6.65 20.03 -29.12
N THR A 519 6.91 20.52 -30.33
CA THR A 519 6.32 21.75 -30.86
C THR A 519 4.88 21.59 -31.33
N LEU A 520 4.46 20.35 -31.59
CA LEU A 520 3.13 19.99 -32.06
C LEU A 520 2.22 19.50 -30.92
N LYS A 521 2.66 19.64 -29.66
CA LYS A 521 1.83 19.39 -28.48
C LYS A 521 0.57 20.25 -28.52
N ARG A 522 -0.56 19.66 -28.13
CA ARG A 522 -1.81 20.41 -27.94
C ARG A 522 -1.69 21.31 -26.71
N ALA A 523 -2.46 22.39 -26.65
CA ALA A 523 -2.52 23.23 -25.45
C ALA A 523 -2.92 22.45 -24.18
N SER A 524 -3.66 21.35 -24.33
CA SER A 524 -4.03 20.44 -23.23
C SER A 524 -3.00 19.33 -22.95
N ALA A 525 -1.79 19.42 -23.52
CA ALA A 525 -0.73 18.41 -23.42
C ALA A 525 0.38 18.84 -22.45
N GLU A 526 -0.04 19.39 -21.31
CA GLU A 526 0.81 19.85 -20.22
C GLU A 526 0.28 19.31 -18.89
N LEU A 527 1.14 19.25 -17.87
CA LEU A 527 0.73 18.86 -16.53
C LEU A 527 -0.22 19.91 -15.94
N VAL A 528 -1.31 19.45 -15.31
CA VAL A 528 -2.25 20.29 -14.53
C VAL A 528 -3.11 21.25 -15.37
N VAL A 529 -2.94 21.31 -16.69
CA VAL A 529 -3.82 22.06 -17.58
C VAL A 529 -5.18 21.37 -17.73
N GLU A 530 -6.24 22.17 -17.91
CA GLU A 530 -7.59 21.66 -18.10
C GLU A 530 -7.67 20.75 -19.34
N ALA A 531 -8.24 19.56 -19.15
CA ALA A 531 -8.34 18.57 -20.21
C ALA A 531 -9.47 18.91 -21.19
N THR A 532 -9.14 19.06 -22.47
CA THR A 532 -10.13 19.41 -23.51
C THR A 532 -10.93 18.22 -24.05
N ARG A 533 -10.58 16.99 -23.67
CA ARG A 533 -11.21 15.74 -24.17
C ARG A 533 -11.33 14.68 -23.07
N PRO A 534 -12.29 13.75 -23.21
CA PRO A 534 -12.41 12.59 -22.33
C PRO A 534 -11.10 11.79 -22.28
N LEU A 535 -10.75 11.29 -21.10
CA LEU A 535 -9.53 10.50 -20.93
C LEU A 535 -9.57 9.20 -21.74
N ALA A 536 -10.74 8.57 -21.87
CA ALA A 536 -10.90 7.33 -22.63
C ALA A 536 -10.49 7.46 -24.10
N GLU A 537 -10.79 8.59 -24.74
CA GLU A 537 -10.38 8.86 -26.13
C GLU A 537 -8.85 8.97 -26.24
N LYS A 538 -8.22 9.70 -25.33
CA LYS A 538 -6.76 9.85 -25.28
C LYS A 538 -6.08 8.50 -25.01
N MET A 539 -6.59 7.75 -24.02
CA MET A 539 -6.06 6.46 -23.61
C MET A 539 -6.17 5.41 -24.71
N LYS A 540 -7.29 5.39 -25.46
CA LYS A 540 -7.46 4.49 -26.61
C LYS A 540 -6.32 4.64 -27.61
N LEU A 541 -5.99 5.87 -27.99
CA LEU A 541 -4.91 6.17 -28.93
C LEU A 541 -3.53 5.82 -28.37
N VAL A 542 -3.31 6.02 -27.06
CA VAL A 542 -2.05 5.57 -26.41
C VAL A 542 -1.95 4.05 -26.38
N ILE A 543 -3.05 3.32 -26.18
CA ILE A 543 -3.04 1.85 -26.25
C ILE A 543 -2.71 1.39 -27.68
N GLU A 544 -3.32 1.99 -28.71
CA GLU A 544 -3.00 1.69 -30.11
C GLU A 544 -1.52 1.95 -30.42
N TYR A 545 -0.97 3.07 -29.93
CA TYR A 545 0.45 3.36 -29.99
C TYR A 545 1.28 2.26 -29.32
N LEU A 546 0.93 1.88 -28.08
CA LEU A 546 1.64 0.87 -27.30
C LEU A 546 1.62 -0.50 -27.99
N VAL A 547 0.49 -0.92 -28.55
CA VAL A 547 0.39 -2.19 -29.31
C VAL A 547 1.40 -2.19 -30.46
N CYS A 548 1.51 -1.08 -31.20
CA CYS A 548 2.45 -0.95 -32.31
C CYS A 548 3.91 -0.93 -31.85
N ALA A 549 4.22 -0.10 -30.85
CA ALA A 549 5.56 0.01 -30.28
C ALA A 549 6.06 -1.32 -29.69
N LEU A 550 5.19 -2.03 -28.97
CA LEU A 550 5.51 -3.32 -28.37
C LEU A 550 5.63 -4.42 -29.42
N LYS A 551 4.81 -4.40 -30.49
CA LYS A 551 4.97 -5.32 -31.63
C LYS A 551 6.30 -5.09 -32.36
N GLU A 552 6.73 -3.84 -32.51
CA GLU A 552 8.05 -3.55 -33.10
C GLU A 552 9.18 -4.06 -32.20
N ALA A 553 9.08 -3.85 -30.88
CA ALA A 553 10.11 -4.24 -29.93
C ALA A 553 10.18 -5.76 -29.66
N TRP A 554 9.03 -6.44 -29.60
CA TRP A 554 8.93 -7.84 -29.14
C TRP A 554 8.36 -8.81 -30.18
N GLY A 555 7.99 -8.30 -31.36
CA GLY A 555 7.32 -9.06 -32.40
C GLY A 555 5.84 -9.32 -32.10
N GLY A 556 5.19 -10.00 -33.04
CA GLY A 556 3.80 -10.43 -32.92
C GLY A 556 2.90 -9.86 -34.00
N LYS A 557 1.84 -10.60 -34.35
CA LYS A 557 0.91 -10.21 -35.44
C LYS A 557 -0.16 -9.25 -34.95
N ASP A 558 -0.68 -9.46 -33.76
CA ASP A 558 -1.75 -8.69 -33.14
C ASP A 558 -1.48 -8.46 -31.64
N GLU A 559 -2.39 -7.75 -30.97
CA GLU A 559 -2.31 -7.45 -29.54
C GLU A 559 -2.20 -8.72 -28.67
N ARG A 560 -2.91 -9.79 -29.02
CA ARG A 560 -2.91 -11.03 -28.22
C ARG A 560 -1.59 -11.77 -28.37
N ASP A 561 -1.05 -11.84 -29.58
CA ASP A 561 0.23 -12.49 -29.86
C ASP A 561 1.39 -11.75 -29.18
N VAL A 562 1.44 -10.40 -29.28
CA VAL A 562 2.47 -9.61 -28.58
C VAL A 562 2.35 -9.75 -27.06
N THR A 563 1.13 -9.72 -26.52
CA THR A 563 0.87 -9.94 -25.08
C THR A 563 1.40 -11.31 -24.63
N GLY A 564 1.10 -12.36 -25.39
CA GLY A 564 1.58 -13.71 -25.11
C GLY A 564 3.10 -13.83 -25.17
N ARG A 565 3.75 -13.19 -26.15
CA ARG A 565 5.23 -13.16 -26.27
C ARG A 565 5.88 -12.42 -25.11
N MET A 566 5.36 -11.26 -24.76
CA MET A 566 5.85 -10.48 -23.61
C MET A 566 5.71 -11.26 -22.31
N MET A 567 4.59 -11.96 -22.10
CA MET A 567 4.38 -12.81 -20.93
C MET A 567 5.36 -13.98 -20.86
N LYS A 568 5.59 -14.69 -21.98
CA LYS A 568 6.61 -15.75 -22.06
C LYS A 568 8.00 -15.22 -21.77
N MET A 569 8.36 -14.08 -22.35
CA MET A 569 9.65 -13.44 -22.11
C MET A 569 9.81 -13.00 -20.65
N ALA A 570 8.76 -12.44 -20.04
CA ALA A 570 8.76 -12.08 -18.62
C ALA A 570 9.00 -13.32 -17.73
N THR A 571 8.32 -14.44 -18.03
CA THR A 571 8.54 -15.72 -17.33
C THR A 571 9.98 -16.19 -17.48
N PHE A 572 10.50 -16.20 -18.71
CA PHE A 572 11.88 -16.60 -19.00
C PHE A 572 12.90 -15.74 -18.23
N LEU A 573 12.79 -14.41 -18.31
CA LEU A 573 13.68 -13.47 -17.62
C LEU A 573 13.61 -13.56 -16.09
N SER A 574 12.46 -13.95 -15.54
CA SER A 574 12.30 -14.17 -14.09
C SER A 574 12.95 -15.47 -13.59
N GLY A 575 13.54 -16.26 -14.50
CA GLY A 575 14.14 -17.57 -14.22
C GLY A 575 13.12 -18.71 -14.19
N GLY A 576 11.93 -18.51 -14.77
CA GLY A 576 11.02 -19.61 -15.07
C GLY A 576 11.61 -20.45 -16.18
N ILE A 577 12.17 -21.61 -15.83
CA ILE A 577 12.61 -22.60 -16.81
C ILE A 577 11.35 -23.16 -17.48
N GLU A 578 11.02 -22.69 -18.69
CA GLU A 578 10.16 -23.47 -19.57
C GLU A 578 11.02 -24.64 -20.07
N LEU A 579 10.86 -25.80 -19.43
CA LEU A 579 11.26 -27.08 -20.04
C LEU A 579 10.40 -27.22 -21.29
N ALA A 580 11.04 -27.06 -22.44
CA ALA A 580 10.47 -27.26 -23.76
C ALA A 580 10.07 -28.72 -24.00
#